data_AF-A0A7K3QRA1-F1
#
_entry.id   AF-A0A7K3QRA1-F1
#
_cell.length_a   1.000
_cell.length_b   1.000
_cell.length_c   1.000
_cell.angle_alpha   90.00
_cell.angle_beta   90.00
_cell.angle_gamma   90.00
#
_symmetry.space_group_name_H-M   'P 1'
#
loop_
_entity.id
_entity.type
_entity.pdbx_description
1 polymer ?
#
loop_
_entity_poly.entity_id
_entity_poly.type
_entity_poly.pdbx_seq_one_letter_code
_entity_poly.pdbx_strand_id
1 'polypeptide(L)' 'MGRKTPQEKADIAALRKADAALHANQRREEAAGIRHETPEYQRLNKAANDAADKVSWWRGGNR' A
#
# COMPACT_ATOMS: atom_id res chain seq x y z
N MET A 1 -10.36 -24.08 -6.27
CA MET A 1 -9.82 -22.70 -6.16
C MET A 1 -10.99 -21.72 -6.17
N GLY A 2 -11.33 -21.14 -5.02
CA GLY A 2 -12.43 -20.17 -4.91
C GLY A 2 -12.09 -18.87 -5.63
N ARG A 3 -13.06 -18.30 -6.36
CA ARG A 3 -12.94 -16.96 -6.95
C ARG A 3 -12.87 -15.94 -5.79
N LYS A 4 -11.90 -15.02 -5.85
CA LYS A 4 -11.83 -13.86 -4.94
C LYS A 4 -13.17 -13.13 -4.91
N THR A 5 -13.65 -12.83 -3.72
CA THR A 5 -14.84 -12.03 -3.50
C THR A 5 -14.65 -10.61 -4.07
N PRO A 6 -15.74 -9.88 -4.39
CA PRO A 6 -15.66 -8.48 -4.78
C PRO A 6 -14.90 -7.62 -3.75
N GLN A 7 -15.04 -7.92 -2.46
CA GLN A 7 -14.35 -7.22 -1.38
C GLN A 7 -12.83 -7.43 -1.44
N GLU A 8 -12.36 -8.67 -1.57
CA GLU A 8 -10.92 -8.96 -1.72
C GLU A 8 -10.32 -8.27 -2.95
N LYS A 9 -11.08 -8.18 -4.05
CA LYS A 9 -10.63 -7.44 -5.24
C LYS A 9 -10.51 -5.94 -4.97
N ALA A 10 -11.46 -5.36 -4.24
CA ALA A 10 -11.42 -3.96 -3.84
C ALA A 10 -10.23 -3.68 -2.92
N ASP A 11 -9.98 -4.54 -1.93
CA ASP A 11 -8.88 -4.39 -0.98
C ASP A 11 -7.51 -4.53 -1.69
N ILE A 12 -7.37 -5.48 -2.61
CA ILE A 12 -6.16 -5.61 -3.44
C ILE A 12 -5.98 -4.37 -4.35
N ALA A 13 -7.06 -3.83 -4.90
CA ALA A 13 -6.98 -2.61 -5.72
C ALA A 13 -6.57 -1.39 -4.86
N ALA A 14 -7.07 -1.30 -3.63
CA ALA A 14 -6.70 -0.27 -2.67
C ALA A 14 -5.20 -0.35 -2.30
N LEU A 15 -4.69 -1.55 -2.01
CA LEU A 15 -3.28 -1.79 -1.76
C LEU A 15 -2.41 -1.34 -2.93
N ARG A 16 -2.74 -1.79 -4.15
CA ARG A 16 -2.00 -1.39 -5.36
C ARG A 16 -1.99 0.11 -5.58
N LYS A 17 -3.10 0.79 -5.29
CA LYS A 17 -3.19 2.25 -5.40
C LYS A 17 -2.32 2.95 -4.35
N ALA A 18 -2.30 2.44 -3.12
CA ALA A 18 -1.45 2.96 -2.05
C ALA A 18 0.05 2.78 -2.37
N ASP A 19 0.45 1.59 -2.83
CA ASP A 19 1.83 1.32 -3.27
C ASP A 19 2.25 2.22 -4.43
N ALA A 20 1.37 2.40 -5.43
CA ALA A 20 1.66 3.27 -6.57
C ALA A 20 1.86 4.73 -6.12
N ALA A 21 1.08 5.21 -5.14
CA ALA A 21 1.23 6.54 -4.57
C ALA A 21 2.54 6.67 -3.79
N LEU A 22 2.91 5.67 -2.98
CA LEU A 22 4.17 5.62 -2.26
C LEU A 22 5.37 5.67 -3.21
N HIS A 23 5.38 4.84 -4.26
CA HIS A 23 6.45 4.84 -5.26
C HIS A 23 6.50 6.12 -6.09
N ALA A 24 5.36 6.76 -6.36
CA ALA A 24 5.33 8.05 -7.04
C ALA A 24 5.95 9.15 -6.16
N ASN A 25 5.66 9.13 -4.86
CA ASN A 25 6.25 10.05 -3.90
C ASN A 25 7.76 9.82 -3.75
N GLN A 26 8.20 8.56 -3.57
CA GLN A 26 9.62 8.22 -3.52
C GLN A 26 10.38 8.69 -4.75
N ARG A 27 9.83 8.51 -5.96
CA ARG A 27 10.46 9.00 -7.19
C ARG A 27 10.54 10.53 -7.24
N ARG A 28 9.54 11.24 -6.72
CA ARG A 28 9.57 12.71 -6.61
C ARG A 28 10.60 13.18 -5.60
N GLU A 29 10.66 12.52 -4.45
CA GLU A 29 11.65 12.81 -3.40
C GLU A 29 13.06 12.54 -3.89
N GLU A 30 13.30 11.40 -4.55
CA GLU A 30 14.57 11.06 -5.16
C GLU A 30 14.99 12.07 -6.23
N ALA A 31 14.06 12.46 -7.12
CA ALA A 31 14.30 13.50 -8.13
C ALA A 31 14.60 14.88 -7.51
N ALA A 32 14.04 15.16 -6.33
CA ALA A 32 14.32 16.37 -5.55
C ALA A 32 15.60 16.24 -4.68
N GLY A 33 16.29 15.09 -4.71
CA GLY A 33 17.46 14.82 -3.87
C GLY A 33 17.15 14.61 -2.39
N ILE A 34 15.87 14.41 -2.04
CA ILE A 34 15.41 14.12 -0.69
C ILE A 34 15.69 12.65 -0.39
N ARG A 35 16.56 12.40 0.59
CA ARG A 35 16.97 11.06 1.05
C ARG A 35 16.52 10.73 2.47
N HIS A 36 15.88 11.68 3.14
CA HIS A 36 15.36 11.49 4.48
C HIS A 36 13.86 11.18 4.43
N GLU A 37 13.37 10.56 5.49
CA GLU A 37 11.97 10.19 5.61
C GLU A 37 11.11 11.46 5.72
N THR A 38 10.19 11.65 4.78
CA THR A 38 9.29 12.81 4.79
C THR A 38 7.97 12.48 5.48
N PRO A 39 7.24 13.49 5.99
CA PRO A 39 5.88 13.30 6.48
C PRO A 39 4.93 12.71 5.42
N GLU A 40 5.18 12.99 4.14
CA GLU A 40 4.36 12.49 3.03
C GLU A 40 4.63 11.01 2.75
N TYR A 41 5.91 10.61 2.76
CA TYR A 41 6.32 9.22 2.75
C TYR A 41 5.69 8.44 3.90
N GLN A 42 5.76 8.95 5.14
CA GLN A 42 5.16 8.28 6.31
C GLN A 42 3.66 8.09 6.19
N ARG A 43 2.92 9.10 5.70
CA ARG A 43 1.47 9.00 5.47
C ARG A 43 1.13 7.94 4.41
N LEU A 44 1.86 7.92 3.30
CA LEU A 44 1.65 6.97 2.22
C LEU A 44 2.04 5.54 2.63
N ASN A 45 3.15 5.40 3.36
CA ASN A 45 3.60 4.13 3.90
C ASN A 45 2.59 3.56 4.91
N LYS A 46 2.02 4.40 5.78
CA LYS A 46 0.93 3.99 6.68
C LYS A 46 -0.31 3.52 5.91
N ALA A 47 -0.69 4.22 4.84
CA ALA A 47 -1.82 3.82 4.00
C ALA A 47 -1.57 2.48 3.27
N ALA A 48 -0.35 2.25 2.80
CA ALA A 48 0.05 0.98 2.19
C ALA A 48 0.00 -0.17 3.20
N ASN A 49 0.54 0.03 4.41
CA ASN A 49 0.50 -0.97 5.49
C ASN A 49 -0.94 -1.30 5.93
N ASP A 50 -1.81 -0.29 6.11
CA ASP A 50 -3.22 -0.51 6.47
C ASP A 50 -3.98 -1.30 5.39
N ALA A 51 -3.69 -1.02 4.11
CA ALA A 51 -4.24 -1.79 3.00
C ALA A 51 -3.65 -3.21 2.93
N ALA A 52 -2.37 -3.38 3.26
CA ALA A 52 -1.70 -4.67 3.29
C ALA A 52 -2.25 -5.57 4.39
N ASP A 53 -2.53 -5.04 5.58
CA ASP A 53 -3.15 -5.78 6.69
C ASP A 53 -4.52 -6.33 6.30
N LYS A 54 -5.34 -5.51 5.62
CA LYS A 54 -6.64 -5.95 5.09
C LYS A 54 -6.50 -7.10 4.10
N VAL A 55 -5.57 -6.99 3.15
CA VAL A 55 -5.31 -8.06 2.16
C VAL A 55 -4.69 -9.31 2.79
N SER A 56 -3.83 -9.13 3.79
CA SER A 56 -3.17 -10.21 4.54
C SER A 56 -4.18 -11.05 5.33
N TRP A 57 -5.15 -10.39 5.97
CA TRP A 57 -6.27 -11.06 6.65
C TRP A 57 -7.03 -12.03 5.72
N TRP A 58 -7.28 -11.63 4.47
CA TRP A 58 -7.92 -12.49 3.47
C TRP A 58 -7.03 -13.63 2.94
N ARG A 59 -5.70 -13.46 2.94
CA ARG A 59 -4.74 -14.41 2.36
C ARG A 59 -4.19 -15.44 3.35
N GLY A 60 -4.63 -15.42 4.60
CA GLY A 60 -4.21 -16.39 5.62
C GLY A 60 -3.34 -15.80 6.74
N GLY A 61 -3.41 -14.49 6.99
CA GLY A 61 -2.87 -13.88 8.20
C GLY A 61 -3.59 -14.40 9.45
N ASN A 62 -2.85 -15.12 10.27
CA ASN A 62 -3.28 -15.88 11.45
C ASN A 62 -4.14 -15.08 12.44
N ARG A 63 -5.10 -15.77 13.08
CA ARG A 63 -5.75 -15.35 14.32
C ARG A 63 -4.78 -15.40 15.50
#